data_AF-A0A2E7QSI7-F1
#
_entry.id   AF-A0A2E7QSI7-F1
#
_cell.length_a   1.000
_cell.length_b   1.000
_cell.length_c   1.000
_cell.angle_alpha   90.00
_cell.angle_beta   90.00
_cell.angle_gamma   90.00
#
_symmetry.space_group_name_H-M   'P 1'
#
loop_
_entity.id
_entity.type
_entity.pdbx_description
1 polymer ?
#
loop_
_entity_poly.entity_id
_entity_poly.type
_entity_poly.pdbx_seq_one_letter_code
_entity_poly.pdbx_strand_id
1 'polypeptide(L)'
;MHLLPSFCLSQQAATSGYETPGILKASEILPPELLEGDHFKVIEEVATYDFTNRFTISTAFGQFEVIGEDMLRIRIQEILAIAALHEIKKTKAFRDAAEQVAMSPLRGARDLVIHRSIQLTEFQRESVGFLSRRMRGYGQRRV
;
A
#
# COMPACT_ATOMS: atom_id res chain seq x y z
N MET A 1 -12.38 -27.35 -64.89
CA MET A 1 -12.31 -26.73 -63.55
C MET A 1 -12.58 -27.82 -62.53
N HIS A 2 -11.53 -28.45 -61.99
CA HIS A 2 -11.65 -29.48 -60.95
C HIS A 2 -11.58 -28.78 -59.59
N LEU A 3 -12.69 -28.79 -58.86
CA LEU A 3 -12.78 -28.31 -57.48
C LEU A 3 -12.04 -29.30 -56.58
N LEU A 4 -10.94 -28.87 -55.97
CA LEU A 4 -10.28 -29.64 -54.91
C LEU A 4 -11.15 -29.60 -53.65
N PRO A 5 -11.37 -30.72 -52.95
CA PRO A 5 -12.04 -30.70 -51.67
C PRO A 5 -11.11 -30.06 -50.64
N SER A 6 -11.57 -28.99 -50.00
CA SER A 6 -10.98 -28.48 -48.76
C SER A 6 -11.08 -29.57 -47.70
N PHE A 7 -10.00 -30.31 -47.50
CA PHE A 7 -9.82 -31.09 -46.27
C PHE A 7 -9.63 -30.09 -45.13
N CYS A 8 -10.68 -29.89 -44.35
CA CYS A 8 -10.58 -29.27 -43.05
C CYS A 8 -9.77 -30.26 -42.18
N LEU A 9 -8.50 -29.94 -41.93
CA LEU A 9 -7.64 -30.73 -41.07
C LEU A 9 -8.22 -30.66 -39.65
N SER A 10 -8.84 -31.74 -39.19
CA SER A 10 -9.29 -31.84 -37.80
C SER A 10 -8.06 -31.82 -36.90
N GLN A 11 -7.92 -30.78 -36.07
CA GLN A 11 -6.90 -30.71 -35.04
C GLN A 11 -7.11 -31.89 -34.06
N GLN A 12 -6.25 -32.91 -34.11
CA GLN A 12 -6.13 -33.83 -32.99
C GLN A 12 -5.69 -33.02 -31.77
N ALA A 13 -6.56 -32.93 -30.76
CA ALA A 13 -6.16 -32.50 -29.43
C ALA A 13 -5.18 -33.54 -28.90
N ALA A 14 -3.89 -33.23 -28.93
CA ALA A 14 -2.90 -33.97 -28.18
C ALA A 14 -3.29 -33.90 -26.71
N THR A 15 -3.58 -35.04 -26.09
CA THR A 15 -3.62 -35.16 -24.64
C THR A 15 -2.19 -34.94 -24.14
N SER A 16 -1.86 -33.68 -23.84
CA SER A 16 -0.61 -33.34 -23.15
C SER A 16 -0.68 -34.00 -21.78
N GLY A 17 -0.07 -35.17 -21.65
CA GLY A 17 0.20 -35.77 -20.35
C GLY A 17 1.22 -34.88 -19.65
N TYR A 18 0.76 -34.03 -18.75
CA TYR A 18 1.64 -33.28 -17.85
C TYR A 18 2.27 -34.27 -16.86
N GLU A 19 3.47 -33.95 -16.40
CA GLU A 19 4.06 -34.67 -15.28
C GLU A 19 3.17 -34.54 -14.03
N THR A 20 3.06 -35.63 -13.27
CA THR A 20 2.41 -35.57 -11.95
C THR A 20 3.42 -35.04 -10.94
N PRO A 21 3.11 -33.94 -10.22
CA PRO A 21 4.05 -33.36 -9.27
C PRO A 21 4.36 -34.34 -8.13
N GLY A 22 5.63 -34.41 -7.74
CA GLY A 22 6.01 -35.11 -6.52
C GLY A 22 5.48 -34.36 -5.30
N ILE A 23 5.09 -35.09 -4.25
CA ILE A 23 4.69 -34.50 -2.97
C ILE A 23 5.78 -34.83 -1.94
N LEU A 24 6.36 -33.79 -1.35
CA LEU A 24 7.33 -33.87 -0.26
C LEU A 24 6.71 -33.34 1.04
N LYS A 25 7.37 -33.62 2.16
CA LYS A 25 7.05 -33.02 3.45
C LYS A 25 7.98 -31.87 3.78
N ALA A 26 7.43 -30.71 4.13
CA ALA A 26 8.19 -29.54 4.55
C ALA A 26 9.15 -29.89 5.70
N SER A 27 8.68 -30.62 6.72
CA SER A 27 9.48 -31.03 7.89
C SER A 27 10.68 -31.92 7.56
N GLU A 28 10.67 -32.60 6.41
CA GLU A 28 11.76 -33.48 5.97
C GLU A 28 12.82 -32.73 5.15
N ILE A 29 12.49 -31.58 4.57
CA ILE A 29 13.34 -30.86 3.61
C ILE A 29 13.74 -29.45 4.05
N LEU A 30 13.09 -28.89 5.08
CA LEU A 30 13.40 -27.58 5.62
C LEU A 30 13.98 -27.67 7.03
N PRO A 31 14.90 -26.76 7.39
CA PRO A 31 15.31 -26.58 8.77
C PRO A 31 14.13 -26.03 9.61
N PRO A 32 14.08 -26.33 10.93
CA PRO A 32 12.92 -26.04 11.77
C PRO A 32 12.56 -24.55 11.84
N GLU A 33 13.54 -23.65 11.69
CA GLU A 33 13.33 -22.20 11.73
C GLU A 33 12.54 -21.67 10.52
N LEU A 34 12.45 -22.46 9.44
CA LEU A 34 11.64 -22.13 8.26
C LEU A 34 10.26 -22.77 8.29
N LEU A 35 9.96 -23.67 9.23
CA LEU A 35 8.67 -24.37 9.30
C LEU A 35 7.60 -23.50 9.94
N GLU A 36 7.93 -22.80 11.02
CA GLU A 36 6.96 -22.04 11.82
C GLU A 36 7.63 -20.90 12.58
N GLY A 37 6.89 -19.81 12.76
CA GLY A 37 7.22 -18.72 13.67
C GLY A 37 5.97 -17.92 14.04
N ASP A 38 6.12 -16.86 14.83
CA ASP A 38 5.00 -16.10 15.42
C ASP A 38 3.94 -15.59 14.41
N HIS A 39 4.33 -15.41 13.15
CA HIS A 39 3.49 -14.82 12.11
C HIS A 39 3.34 -15.68 10.85
N PHE A 40 3.93 -16.86 10.82
CA PHE A 40 3.89 -17.73 9.63
C PHE A 40 3.97 -19.21 10.00
N LYS A 41 3.39 -20.04 9.14
CA LYS A 41 3.54 -21.49 9.17
C LYS A 41 3.60 -22.03 7.75
N VAL A 42 4.63 -22.80 7.43
CA VAL A 42 4.72 -23.50 6.14
C VAL A 42 3.82 -24.73 6.18
N ILE A 43 3.01 -24.89 5.13
CA ILE A 43 2.15 -26.06 4.96
C ILE A 43 3.02 -27.29 4.70
N GLU A 44 2.67 -28.40 5.36
CA GLU A 44 3.48 -29.62 5.34
C GLU A 44 3.60 -30.24 3.94
N GLU A 45 2.53 -30.16 3.15
CA GLU A 45 2.51 -30.67 1.77
C GLU A 45 3.25 -29.70 0.84
N VAL A 46 4.36 -30.18 0.25
CA VAL A 46 5.19 -29.41 -0.67
C VAL A 46 5.16 -30.06 -2.04
N ALA A 47 4.54 -29.39 -3.00
CA ALA A 47 4.48 -29.85 -4.38
C ALA A 47 5.80 -29.56 -5.09
N THR A 48 6.33 -30.54 -5.81
CA THR A 48 7.57 -30.43 -6.58
C THR A 48 7.26 -30.45 -8.07
N TYR A 49 7.54 -29.35 -8.76
CA TYR A 49 7.34 -29.17 -10.20
C TYR A 49 8.68 -28.84 -10.84
N ASP A 50 9.00 -29.41 -12.01
CA ASP A 50 10.22 -29.03 -12.76
C ASP A 50 11.48 -28.98 -11.87
N PHE A 51 11.65 -29.98 -10.99
CA PHE A 51 12.74 -30.09 -10.01
C PHE A 51 12.82 -28.98 -8.94
N THR A 52 11.75 -28.20 -8.76
CA THR A 52 11.69 -27.12 -7.77
C THR A 52 10.52 -27.29 -6.79
N ASN A 53 10.82 -27.08 -5.51
CA ASN A 53 9.84 -27.16 -4.43
C ASN A 53 8.97 -25.90 -4.39
N ARG A 54 7.65 -26.08 -4.40
CA ARG A 54 6.65 -25.03 -4.20
C ARG A 54 6.10 -25.12 -2.78
N PHE A 55 6.40 -24.13 -1.98
CA PHE A 55 5.92 -24.04 -0.61
C PHE A 55 4.70 -23.12 -0.53
N THR A 56 3.81 -23.42 0.42
CA THR A 56 2.69 -22.56 0.78
C THR A 56 2.88 -22.10 2.21
N ILE A 57 2.81 -20.79 2.44
CA ILE A 57 2.96 -20.19 3.76
C ILE A 57 1.59 -19.68 4.20
N SER A 58 1.12 -20.16 5.34
CA SER A 58 -0.10 -19.70 6.02
C SER A 58 0.24 -18.59 7.02
N THR A 59 -0.48 -17.48 6.94
CA THR A 59 -0.30 -16.32 7.83
C THR A 59 -1.65 -15.67 8.16
N ALA A 60 -1.69 -14.83 9.20
CA ALA A 60 -2.86 -14.00 9.48
C ALA A 60 -3.13 -12.92 8.40
N PHE A 61 -2.16 -12.66 7.51
CA PHE A 61 -2.23 -11.68 6.44
C PHE A 61 -2.65 -12.30 5.09
N GLY A 62 -2.83 -13.62 5.04
CA GLY A 62 -3.14 -14.38 3.82
C GLY A 62 -2.23 -15.59 3.62
N GLN A 63 -2.45 -16.31 2.52
CA GLN A 63 -1.58 -17.40 2.09
C GLN A 63 -0.66 -16.95 0.98
N PHE A 64 0.59 -17.40 1.01
CA PHE A 64 1.60 -17.07 0.01
C PHE A 64 2.22 -18.34 -0.56
N GLU A 65 2.13 -18.50 -1.87
CA GLU A 65 2.90 -19.52 -2.59
C GLU A 65 4.27 -18.98 -2.97
N VAL A 66 5.30 -19.80 -2.79
CA VAL A 66 6.69 -19.47 -3.10
C VAL A 66 7.38 -20.66 -3.76
N ILE A 67 8.30 -20.36 -4.68
CA ILE A 67 9.04 -21.35 -5.45
C ILE A 67 10.49 -21.31 -4.99
N GLY A 68 10.97 -22.41 -4.40
CA GLY A 68 12.32 -22.56 -3.87
C GLY A 68 12.51 -22.02 -2.45
N GLU A 69 13.55 -22.52 -1.78
CA GLU A 69 13.86 -22.18 -0.39
C GLU A 69 14.34 -20.72 -0.23
N ASP A 70 15.09 -20.18 -1.20
CA ASP A 70 15.57 -18.79 -1.13
C ASP A 70 14.41 -17.79 -1.13
N MET A 71 13.42 -18.01 -2.00
CA MET A 71 12.20 -17.20 -2.03
C MET A 71 11.33 -17.39 -0.80
N LEU A 72 11.33 -18.60 -0.22
CA LEU A 72 10.68 -18.86 1.07
C LEU A 72 11.31 -18.00 2.18
N ARG A 73 12.64 -17.96 2.27
CA ARG A 73 13.36 -17.13 3.26
C ARG A 73 13.04 -15.65 3.09
N ILE A 74 13.03 -15.14 1.85
CA ILE A 74 12.64 -13.76 1.55
C ILE A 74 11.21 -13.50 1.99
N ARG A 75 10.27 -14.37 1.60
CA ARG A 75 8.85 -14.19 1.93
C ARG A 75 8.58 -14.21 3.42
N ILE A 76 9.30 -15.03 4.19
CA ILE A 76 9.24 -15.02 5.66
C ILE A 76 9.64 -13.65 6.21
N GLN A 77 10.75 -13.06 5.72
CA GLN A 77 11.16 -11.72 6.17
C GLN A 77 10.14 -10.64 5.79
N GLU A 78 9.53 -10.73 4.61
CA GLU A 78 8.43 -9.84 4.20
C GLU A 78 7.21 -9.97 5.14
N ILE A 79 6.84 -11.18 5.53
CA ILE A 79 5.74 -11.43 6.49
C ILE A 79 6.03 -10.80 7.85
N LEU A 80 7.27 -10.93 8.36
CA LEU A 80 7.69 -10.29 9.60
C LEU A 80 7.65 -8.76 9.50
N ALA A 81 8.05 -8.19 8.37
CA ALA A 81 7.95 -6.76 8.12
C ALA A 81 6.50 -6.28 8.08
N ILE A 82 5.59 -7.04 7.46
CA ILE A 82 4.15 -6.75 7.46
C ILE A 82 3.60 -6.78 8.89
N ALA A 83 3.99 -7.76 9.70
CA ALA A 83 3.58 -7.82 11.10
C ALA A 83 4.06 -6.60 11.90
N ALA A 84 5.32 -6.20 11.73
CA ALA A 84 5.85 -4.99 12.37
C ALA A 84 5.11 -3.72 11.94
N LEU A 85 4.82 -3.56 10.64
CA LEU A 85 4.00 -2.46 10.12
C LEU A 85 2.57 -2.48 10.69
N HIS A 86 2.00 -3.67 10.87
CA HIS A 86 0.67 -3.84 11.44
C HIS A 86 0.62 -3.40 12.91
N GLU A 87 1.68 -3.65 13.69
CA GLU A 87 1.78 -3.15 15.06
C GLU A 87 1.93 -1.63 15.13
N ILE A 88 2.74 -1.03 14.25
CA ILE A 88 2.88 0.43 14.18
C ILE A 88 1.53 1.10 13.85
N LYS A 89 0.72 0.50 12.97
CA LYS A 89 -0.63 0.98 12.63
C LYS A 89 -1.56 1.05 13.84
N LYS A 90 -1.37 0.22 14.87
CA LYS A 90 -2.18 0.21 16.10
C LYS A 90 -1.79 1.31 17.09
N THR A 91 -0.65 1.97 16.89
CA THR A 91 -0.14 2.99 17.81
C THR A 91 -1.02 4.25 17.81
N LYS A 92 -0.99 4.98 18.93
CA LYS A 92 -1.66 6.28 19.04
C LYS A 92 -1.12 7.27 18.01
N ALA A 93 0.20 7.32 17.81
CA ALA A 93 0.82 8.22 16.83
C ALA A 93 0.27 8.01 15.41
N PHE A 94 0.10 6.75 14.97
CA PHE A 94 -0.49 6.47 13.66
C PHE A 94 -1.96 6.90 13.58
N ARG A 95 -2.76 6.63 14.63
CA ARG A 95 -4.17 7.05 14.69
C ARG A 95 -4.32 8.57 14.68
N ASP A 96 -3.55 9.27 15.50
CA ASP A 96 -3.57 10.73 15.59
C ASP A 96 -3.16 11.35 14.24
N ALA A 97 -2.13 10.80 13.58
CA ALA A 97 -1.73 11.25 12.26
C ALA A 97 -2.82 11.01 11.20
N ALA A 98 -3.45 9.83 11.20
CA ALA A 98 -4.55 9.52 10.29
C ALA A 98 -5.76 10.45 10.51
N GLU A 99 -6.11 10.74 11.76
CA GLU A 99 -7.18 11.68 12.12
C GLU A 99 -6.85 13.10 11.66
N GLN A 100 -5.61 13.56 11.90
CA GLN A 100 -5.18 14.87 11.43
C GLN A 100 -5.30 14.99 9.91
N VAL A 101 -4.84 13.99 9.15
CA VAL A 101 -4.95 13.97 7.68
C VAL A 101 -6.40 14.00 7.23
N ALA A 102 -7.28 13.24 7.87
CA ALA A 102 -8.72 13.25 7.58
C ALA A 102 -9.36 14.63 7.81
N MET A 103 -8.89 15.36 8.83
CA MET A 103 -9.40 16.69 9.18
C MET A 103 -8.71 17.84 8.41
N SER A 104 -7.62 17.58 7.69
CA SER A 104 -6.84 18.59 6.96
C SER A 104 -7.66 19.43 5.99
N PRO A 105 -8.56 18.88 5.15
CA PRO A 105 -9.36 19.69 4.23
C PRO A 105 -10.30 20.66 4.96
N LEU A 106 -10.91 20.21 6.06
CA LEU A 106 -11.81 21.03 6.89
C LEU A 106 -11.06 22.17 7.57
N ARG A 107 -9.87 21.89 8.11
CA ARG A 107 -9.00 22.91 8.70
C ARG A 107 -8.55 23.92 7.65
N GLY A 108 -8.10 23.45 6.48
CA GLY A 108 -7.72 24.32 5.36
C GLY A 108 -8.87 25.23 4.90
N ALA A 109 -10.09 24.70 4.77
CA ALA A 109 -11.27 25.51 4.43
C ALA A 109 -11.57 26.57 5.50
N ARG A 110 -11.48 26.22 6.79
CA ARG A 110 -11.63 27.18 7.90
C ARG A 110 -10.57 28.27 7.84
N ASP A 111 -9.31 27.90 7.63
CA ASP A 111 -8.20 28.84 7.54
C ASP A 111 -8.38 29.79 6.35
N LEU A 112 -8.86 29.31 5.19
CA LEU A 112 -9.16 30.17 4.04
C LEU A 112 -10.26 31.20 4.34
N VAL A 113 -11.28 30.83 5.12
CA VAL A 113 -12.39 31.74 5.50
C VAL A 113 -11.92 32.76 6.56
N ILE A 114 -11.21 32.31 7.58
CA ILE A 114 -10.76 33.14 8.71
C ILE A 114 -9.64 34.07 8.26
N HIS A 115 -8.61 33.54 7.58
CA HIS A 115 -7.42 34.31 7.23
C HIS A 115 -7.71 35.33 6.10
N ARG A 116 -8.68 35.08 5.22
CA ARG A 116 -9.13 36.08 4.23
C ARG A 116 -9.92 37.21 4.87
N SER A 117 -10.83 36.92 5.80
CA SER A 117 -11.69 37.93 6.41
C SER A 117 -10.91 38.87 7.32
N ILE A 118 -10.00 38.35 8.15
CA ILE A 118 -9.17 39.15 9.05
C ILE A 118 -8.22 40.07 8.27
N GLN A 119 -7.57 39.57 7.21
CA GLN A 119 -6.66 40.39 6.39
C GLN A 119 -7.38 41.54 5.67
N LEU A 120 -8.61 41.32 5.20
CA LEU A 120 -9.41 42.38 4.60
C LEU A 120 -9.81 43.45 5.62
N THR A 121 -10.14 43.06 6.85
CA THR A 121 -10.51 44.01 7.91
C THR A 121 -9.31 44.81 8.45
N GLU A 122 -8.14 44.19 8.61
CA GLU A 122 -6.94 44.89 9.10
C GLU A 122 -6.38 45.87 8.06
N PHE A 123 -6.36 45.47 6.78
CA PHE A 123 -5.97 46.38 5.69
C PHE A 123 -6.87 47.62 5.62
N GLN A 124 -8.19 47.44 5.81
CA GLN A 124 -9.11 48.57 5.85
C GLN A 124 -8.93 49.44 7.10
N ARG A 125 -8.70 48.85 8.28
CA ARG A 125 -8.39 49.59 9.51
C ARG A 125 -7.12 50.42 9.38
N GLU A 126 -6.07 49.85 8.83
CA GLU A 126 -4.80 50.54 8.62
C GLU A 126 -4.93 51.69 7.62
N SER A 127 -5.65 51.46 6.51
CA SER A 127 -5.96 52.46 5.49
C SER A 127 -6.76 53.65 6.05
N VAL A 128 -7.82 53.36 6.83
CA VAL A 128 -8.64 54.40 7.49
C VAL A 128 -7.83 55.16 8.54
N GLY A 129 -6.99 54.46 9.31
CA GLY A 129 -6.09 55.07 10.30
C GLY A 129 -5.04 55.99 9.66
N PHE A 130 -4.46 55.57 8.53
CA PHE A 130 -3.52 56.38 7.75
C PHE A 130 -4.17 57.68 7.23
N LEU A 131 -5.37 57.55 6.63
CA LEU A 131 -6.13 58.71 6.14
C LEU A 131 -6.52 59.66 7.28
N SER A 132 -6.97 59.13 8.43
CA SER A 132 -7.28 59.93 9.63
C SER A 132 -6.08 60.74 10.12
N ARG A 133 -4.89 60.12 10.20
CA ARG A 133 -3.64 60.81 10.61
C ARG A 133 -3.25 61.89 9.61
N ARG A 134 -3.37 61.61 8.31
CA ARG A 134 -3.08 62.58 7.25
C ARG A 134 -4.03 63.78 7.28
N MET A 135 -5.33 63.55 7.46
CA MET A 135 -6.34 64.61 7.57
C MET A 135 -6.12 65.49 8.81
N ARG A 136 -5.77 64.90 9.96
CA ARG A 136 -5.45 65.65 11.18
C ARG A 136 -4.20 66.55 11.02
N GLY A 137 -3.22 66.11 10.22
CA GLY A 137 -2.02 66.88 9.92
C GLY A 137 -2.25 68.12 9.02
N TYR A 138 -3.30 68.13 8.19
CA TYR A 138 -3.62 69.28 7.33
C TYR A 138 -4.26 70.45 8.08
N GLY A 139 -4.97 70.19 9.19
CA GLY A 139 -5.59 71.23 10.03
C GLY A 139 -4.60 72.03 10.89
N GLN A 140 -3.37 71.54 11.08
CA GLN A 140 -2.38 72.16 11.97
C GLN A 140 -1.31 73.00 11.22
N ARG A 141 -1.40 73.15 9.88
CA ARG A 141 -0.52 73.98 9.04
C ARG A 141 -1.27 75.11 8.31
N ARG A 142 -2.12 75.84 9.02
CA ARG A 142 -2.53 77.20 8.63
C ARG A 142 -2.42 78.12 9.84
N VAL A 143 -1.20 78.57 10.11
CA VAL A 143 -0.86 79.93 10.54
C VAL A 143 0.53 80.22 10.01
#